data_AF-A0A7K4A061-F1
#
_entry.id   AF-A0A7K4A061-F1
#
_cell.length_a   1.000
_cell.length_b   1.000
_cell.length_c   1.000
_cell.angle_alpha   90.00
_cell.angle_beta   90.00
_cell.angle_gamma   90.00
#
_symmetry.space_group_name_H-M   'P 1'
#
loop_
_entity.id
_entity.type
_entity.pdbx_description
1 polymer ?
#
loop_
_entity_poly.entity_id
_entity_poly.type
_entity_poly.pdbx_seq_one_letter_code
_entity_poly.pdbx_strand_id
1 'polypeptide(L)'
;MMNKRMLSGTLVALALLLMSGALVQGAEAIGVAITSVNFAAPSPEKENLDGEWIEITNKDTAPQSLTGWTLEDEGNHTYTFPEFSLNAGASVKVHTGEGTDTARDLYWDRSTSVWNNGGDVATLKDASGNIVSSYSGGAEED
;
A
#
# COMPACT_ATOMS: atom_id res chain seq x y z
N MET A 1 26.86 48.68 -52.62
CA MET A 1 25.95 47.90 -51.76
C MET A 1 26.39 46.45 -51.83
N MET A 2 27.09 45.97 -50.80
CA MET A 2 27.72 44.65 -50.74
C MET A 2 27.06 43.81 -49.64
N ASN A 3 26.58 42.63 -50.02
CA ASN A 3 26.16 41.57 -49.11
C ASN A 3 27.32 41.21 -48.17
N LYS A 4 27.08 41.17 -46.86
CA LYS A 4 27.95 40.46 -45.92
C LYS A 4 27.12 39.50 -45.07
N ARG A 5 27.53 38.24 -45.20
CA ARG A 5 26.96 37.03 -44.65
C ARG A 5 27.41 36.86 -43.20
N MET A 6 26.62 36.05 -42.49
CA MET A 6 26.75 35.56 -41.12
C MET A 6 28.19 35.27 -40.65
N LEU A 7 28.46 35.65 -39.40
CA LEU A 7 29.36 35.01 -38.43
C LEU A 7 28.47 34.79 -37.18
N SER A 8 28.56 33.77 -36.34
CA SER A 8 29.64 32.88 -35.92
C SER A 8 29.00 31.76 -35.07
N GLY A 9 29.60 30.58 -34.94
CA GLY A 9 29.17 29.60 -33.94
C GLY A 9 29.56 28.15 -34.21
N THR A 10 30.87 27.88 -34.16
CA THR A 10 31.56 26.65 -33.68
C THR A 10 30.77 25.31 -33.58
N LEU A 11 31.25 24.28 -34.32
CA LEU A 11 30.98 22.86 -34.04
C LEU A 11 31.59 22.43 -32.70
N VAL A 12 30.84 21.72 -31.84
CA VAL A 12 31.41 20.72 -30.91
C VAL A 12 30.49 19.51 -30.77
N ALA A 13 31.05 18.37 -31.16
CA ALA A 13 30.81 16.98 -30.78
C ALA A 13 29.39 16.49 -30.37
N LEU A 14 28.87 15.62 -31.24
CA LEU A 14 27.87 14.60 -30.96
C LEU A 14 28.41 13.62 -29.89
N ALA A 15 27.86 13.65 -28.68
CA ALA A 15 28.06 12.60 -27.69
C ALA A 15 26.80 11.72 -27.65
N LEU A 16 26.83 10.61 -28.40
CA LEU A 16 25.92 9.49 -28.19
C LEU A 16 26.32 8.81 -26.87
N LEU A 17 25.66 9.19 -25.79
CA LEU A 17 25.66 8.42 -24.55
C LEU A 17 24.89 7.12 -24.82
N LEU A 18 25.63 6.05 -25.13
CA LEU A 18 25.14 4.70 -24.88
C LEU A 18 25.07 4.54 -23.36
N MET A 19 23.93 4.89 -22.77
CA MET A 19 23.61 4.44 -21.42
C MET A 19 23.51 2.92 -21.50
N SER A 20 24.55 2.26 -20.98
CA SER A 20 24.51 0.83 -20.70
C SER A 20 23.27 0.55 -19.87
N GLY A 21 22.34 -0.21 -20.44
CA GLY A 21 21.23 -0.80 -19.70
C GLY A 21 21.81 -1.78 -18.70
N ALA A 22 22.03 -1.33 -17.47
CA ALA A 22 21.88 -2.25 -16.35
C ALA A 22 20.42 -2.69 -16.40
N LEU A 23 20.19 -3.96 -16.72
CA LEU A 23 18.94 -4.61 -16.36
C LEU A 23 18.89 -4.53 -14.83
N VAL A 24 18.25 -3.50 -14.30
CA VAL A 24 17.57 -3.63 -13.02
C VAL A 24 16.55 -4.73 -13.28
N GLN A 25 16.94 -5.97 -12.97
CA GLN A 25 15.97 -7.04 -12.79
C GLN A 25 15.01 -6.48 -11.75
N GLY A 26 13.82 -6.12 -12.21
CA GLY A 26 12.78 -5.58 -11.36
C GLY A 26 12.62 -6.53 -10.19
N ALA A 27 12.60 -5.99 -8.98
CA ALA A 27 12.01 -6.75 -7.89
C ALA A 27 10.64 -7.22 -8.42
N GLU A 28 10.44 -8.54 -8.48
CA GLU A 28 9.12 -9.10 -8.77
C GLU A 28 8.15 -8.35 -7.84
N ALA A 29 7.21 -7.62 -8.43
CA ALA A 29 6.29 -6.83 -7.65
C ALA A 29 5.52 -7.80 -6.75
N ILE A 30 5.63 -7.63 -5.43
CA ILE A 30 4.89 -8.47 -4.51
C ILE A 30 3.40 -8.28 -4.81
N GLY A 31 2.68 -9.35 -5.14
CA GLY A 31 1.27 -9.32 -5.50
C GLY A 31 0.33 -9.17 -4.31
N VAL A 32 0.86 -9.00 -3.10
CA VAL A 32 0.05 -8.67 -1.92
C VAL A 32 -0.42 -7.23 -2.02
N ALA A 33 -1.72 -7.00 -1.89
CA ALA A 33 -2.29 -5.66 -1.97
C ALA A 33 -3.50 -5.50 -1.07
N ILE A 34 -3.77 -4.26 -0.67
CA ILE A 34 -5.07 -3.88 -0.12
C ILE A 34 -6.08 -3.95 -1.27
N THR A 35 -7.15 -4.71 -1.10
CA THR A 35 -8.16 -4.96 -2.15
C THR A 35 -9.53 -4.41 -1.85
N SER A 36 -9.86 -4.25 -0.57
CA SER A 36 -11.13 -3.68 -0.14
C SER A 36 -10.97 -3.07 1.25
N VAL A 37 -11.81 -2.11 1.57
CA VAL A 37 -11.83 -1.44 2.87
C VAL A 37 -13.27 -1.22 3.31
N ASN A 38 -13.48 -1.21 4.61
CA ASN A 38 -14.66 -0.60 5.23
C ASN A 38 -14.20 0.26 6.40
N PHE A 39 -14.21 1.58 6.22
CA PHE A 39 -13.81 2.52 7.28
C PHE A 39 -14.92 2.76 8.30
N ALA A 40 -16.18 2.48 7.95
CA ALA A 40 -17.33 2.75 8.80
C ALA A 40 -17.79 1.50 9.58
N ALA A 41 -17.66 1.57 10.90
CA ALA A 41 -18.29 0.63 11.82
C ALA A 41 -19.82 0.82 11.85
N PRO A 42 -20.62 -0.24 12.08
CA PRO A 42 -22.06 -0.10 12.34
C PRO A 42 -22.35 0.75 13.58
N SER A 43 -23.45 1.51 13.55
CA SER A 43 -23.88 2.32 14.70
C SER A 43 -24.48 1.45 15.82
N PRO A 44 -24.13 1.68 17.10
CA PRO A 44 -23.16 2.67 17.57
C PRO A 44 -21.71 2.22 17.32
N GLU A 45 -20.92 3.04 16.65
CA GLU A 45 -19.58 2.68 16.14
C GLU A 45 -18.63 2.16 17.23
N LYS A 46 -18.62 2.80 18.40
CA LYS A 46 -17.74 2.46 19.52
C LYS A 46 -17.96 1.04 20.06
N GLU A 47 -19.11 0.44 19.78
CA GLU A 47 -19.46 -0.91 20.23
C GLU A 47 -19.28 -1.95 19.11
N ASN A 48 -18.99 -1.52 17.87
CA ASN A 48 -18.94 -2.38 16.68
C ASN A 48 -17.70 -2.09 15.81
N LEU A 49 -16.55 -1.77 16.44
CA LEU A 49 -15.31 -1.46 15.72
C LEU A 49 -14.74 -2.65 14.95
N ASP A 50 -15.20 -3.87 15.20
CA ASP A 50 -14.95 -5.03 14.35
C ASP A 50 -15.63 -4.90 12.97
N GLY A 51 -16.60 -4.00 12.82
CA GLY A 51 -17.17 -3.66 11.52
C GLY A 51 -16.25 -2.81 10.64
N GLU A 52 -15.23 -2.18 11.23
CA GLU A 52 -14.21 -1.40 10.56
C GLU A 52 -13.02 -2.31 10.19
N TRP A 53 -12.67 -2.43 8.91
CA TRP A 53 -11.66 -3.39 8.45
C TRP A 53 -10.95 -3.03 7.14
N ILE A 54 -9.74 -3.59 6.96
CA ILE A 54 -8.98 -3.59 5.71
C ILE A 54 -8.82 -5.02 5.21
N GLU A 55 -9.15 -5.27 3.94
CA GLU A 55 -8.91 -6.57 3.30
C GLU A 55 -7.63 -6.55 2.48
N ILE A 56 -6.76 -7.52 2.73
CA ILE A 56 -5.50 -7.72 2.05
C ILE A 56 -5.54 -9.06 1.33
N THR A 57 -5.17 -9.06 0.05
CA THR A 57 -5.16 -10.26 -0.79
C THR A 57 -3.76 -10.52 -1.32
N ASN A 58 -3.30 -11.77 -1.21
CA ASN A 58 -2.12 -12.24 -1.91
C ASN A 58 -2.50 -12.67 -3.34
N LYS A 59 -2.15 -11.86 -4.35
CA LYS A 59 -2.45 -12.15 -5.76
C LYS A 59 -1.39 -13.02 -6.44
N ASP A 60 -0.33 -13.38 -5.72
CA ASP A 60 0.72 -14.25 -6.24
C ASP A 60 0.27 -15.72 -6.25
N THR A 61 1.11 -16.55 -6.89
CA THR A 61 0.89 -18.00 -6.99
C THR A 61 1.56 -18.79 -5.86
N ALA A 62 2.28 -18.11 -4.96
CA ALA A 62 2.95 -18.70 -3.81
C ALA A 62 2.46 -18.05 -2.50
N PRO A 63 2.49 -18.78 -1.36
CA PRO A 63 2.19 -18.18 -0.07
C PRO A 63 3.22 -17.10 0.31
N GLN A 64 2.76 -16.04 0.96
CA GLN A 64 3.59 -14.94 1.43
C GLN A 64 3.53 -14.88 2.97
N SER A 65 4.68 -14.76 3.62
CA SER A 65 4.71 -14.42 5.05
C SER A 65 4.50 -12.91 5.20
N LEU A 66 3.53 -12.55 6.04
CA LEU A 66 3.27 -11.16 6.43
C LEU A 66 3.86 -10.86 7.81
N THR A 67 4.62 -11.78 8.39
CA THR A 67 5.17 -11.61 9.75
C THR A 67 6.00 -10.32 9.83
N GLY A 68 5.63 -9.44 10.77
CA GLY A 68 6.32 -8.15 10.97
C GLY A 68 6.03 -7.08 9.91
N TRP A 69 5.12 -7.34 8.96
CA TRP A 69 4.59 -6.29 8.09
C TRP A 69 3.75 -5.31 8.92
N THR A 70 3.52 -4.11 8.38
CA THR A 70 2.68 -3.11 9.04
C THR A 70 1.53 -2.62 8.17
N LEU A 71 0.39 -2.38 8.81
CA LEU A 71 -0.74 -1.65 8.25
C LEU A 71 -0.90 -0.35 9.04
N GLU A 72 -0.92 0.78 8.34
CA GLU A 72 -0.88 2.11 8.92
C GLU A 72 -1.95 3.03 8.33
N ASP A 73 -2.48 3.94 9.14
CA ASP A 73 -3.26 5.11 8.71
C ASP A 73 -2.38 6.37 8.60
N GLU A 74 -2.96 7.50 8.20
CA GLU A 74 -2.24 8.79 8.18
C GLU A 74 -1.98 9.36 9.60
N GLY A 75 -2.72 8.88 10.60
CA GLY A 75 -2.63 9.24 12.01
C GLY A 75 -1.46 8.60 12.79
N ASN A 76 -0.68 7.72 12.17
CA ASN A 76 0.37 6.89 12.80
C ASN A 76 -0.17 5.80 13.76
N HIS A 77 -1.40 5.35 13.57
CA HIS A 77 -1.84 4.06 14.10
C HIS A 77 -1.18 2.95 13.30
N THR A 78 -0.43 2.07 13.97
CA THR A 78 0.25 0.94 13.33
C THR A 78 -0.24 -0.40 13.87
N TYR A 79 -0.74 -1.25 12.97
CA TYR A 79 -0.94 -2.68 13.22
C TYR A 79 0.29 -3.42 12.73
N THR A 80 0.87 -4.27 13.57
CA THR A 80 1.98 -5.15 13.18
C THR A 80 1.46 -6.56 13.07
N PHE A 81 1.63 -7.17 11.91
CA PHE A 81 1.19 -8.54 11.68
C PHE A 81 1.96 -9.52 12.59
N PRO A 82 1.26 -10.42 13.29
CA PRO A 82 1.89 -11.49 14.06
C PRO A 82 2.53 -12.52 13.12
N GLU A 83 2.94 -13.67 13.64
CA GLU A 83 3.30 -14.80 12.79
C GLU A 83 2.10 -15.20 11.93
N PHE A 84 2.14 -14.81 10.66
CA PHE A 84 1.03 -14.96 9.74
C PHE A 84 1.52 -15.23 8.32
N SER A 85 0.90 -16.21 7.66
CA SER A 85 1.15 -16.53 6.26
C SER A 85 -0.15 -16.48 5.47
N LEU A 86 -0.14 -15.68 4.40
CA LEU A 86 -1.25 -15.53 3.48
C LEU A 86 -1.01 -16.41 2.25
N ASN A 87 -1.83 -17.45 2.11
CA ASN A 87 -1.76 -18.36 0.98
C ASN A 87 -1.97 -17.66 -0.37
N ALA A 88 -1.44 -18.26 -1.44
CA ALA A 88 -1.68 -17.81 -2.81
C ALA A 88 -3.18 -17.65 -3.10
N GLY A 89 -3.57 -16.50 -3.65
CA GLY A 89 -4.97 -16.17 -3.97
C GLY A 89 -5.89 -15.97 -2.76
N ALA A 90 -5.39 -16.04 -1.53
CA ALA A 90 -6.19 -15.87 -0.33
C ALA A 90 -6.26 -14.41 0.14
N SER A 91 -7.26 -14.12 0.96
CA SER A 91 -7.49 -12.81 1.57
C SER A 91 -7.62 -12.93 3.09
N VAL A 92 -7.17 -11.90 3.78
CA VAL A 92 -7.33 -11.71 5.23
C VAL A 92 -7.90 -10.31 5.48
N LYS A 93 -8.79 -10.19 6.45
CA LYS A 93 -9.27 -8.91 6.97
C LYS A 93 -8.56 -8.57 8.27
N VAL A 94 -8.13 -7.33 8.39
CA VAL A 94 -7.66 -6.76 9.67
C VAL A 94 -8.77 -5.84 10.17
N HIS A 95 -9.40 -6.24 11.26
CA HIS A 95 -10.47 -5.52 11.93
C HIS A 95 -9.89 -4.57 12.98
N THR A 96 -10.46 -3.37 13.12
CA THR A 96 -10.00 -2.39 14.11
C THR A 96 -10.34 -2.84 15.54
N GLY A 97 -11.53 -3.40 15.75
CA GLY A 97 -12.02 -3.84 17.06
C GLY A 97 -11.36 -5.09 17.63
N GLU A 98 -11.94 -5.57 18.74
CA GLU A 98 -11.55 -6.82 19.42
C GLU A 98 -12.16 -8.05 18.75
N GLY A 99 -11.48 -9.19 18.86
CA GLY A 99 -12.00 -10.46 18.38
C GLY A 99 -11.07 -11.64 18.64
N THR A 100 -11.14 -12.66 17.78
CA THR A 100 -10.25 -13.82 17.89
C THR A 100 -9.67 -14.11 16.52
N ASP A 101 -8.34 -14.03 16.42
CA ASP A 101 -7.61 -14.26 15.18
C ASP A 101 -7.91 -15.63 14.56
N THR A 102 -8.07 -15.60 13.24
CA THR A 102 -8.24 -16.77 12.38
C THR A 102 -7.37 -16.63 11.13
N ALA A 103 -7.44 -17.62 10.24
CA ALA A 103 -6.77 -17.54 8.94
C ALA A 103 -7.35 -16.47 8.00
N ARG A 104 -8.53 -15.92 8.29
CA ARG A 104 -9.25 -14.98 7.42
C ARG A 104 -9.53 -13.63 8.07
N ASP A 105 -9.46 -13.56 9.39
CA ASP A 105 -9.84 -12.39 10.18
C ASP A 105 -8.81 -12.22 11.29
N LEU A 106 -8.19 -11.05 11.36
CA LEU A 106 -7.25 -10.63 12.39
C LEU A 106 -7.81 -9.39 13.09
N TYR A 107 -7.47 -9.21 14.37
CA TYR A 107 -8.03 -8.14 15.19
C TYR A 107 -6.94 -7.26 15.77
N TRP A 108 -7.13 -5.94 15.67
CA TRP A 108 -6.20 -4.94 16.22
C TRP A 108 -6.47 -4.65 17.70
N ASP A 109 -7.53 -5.22 18.27
CA ASP A 109 -7.88 -5.13 19.69
C ASP A 109 -7.97 -3.67 20.19
N ARG A 110 -8.46 -2.77 19.33
CA ARG A 110 -8.65 -1.36 19.68
C ARG A 110 -10.06 -1.10 20.17
N SER A 111 -10.15 -0.24 21.16
CA SER A 111 -11.41 0.31 21.67
C SER A 111 -11.76 1.69 21.09
N THR A 112 -11.03 2.14 20.06
CA THR A 112 -11.21 3.43 19.38
C THR A 112 -10.96 3.24 17.89
N SER A 113 -11.77 3.90 17.05
CA SER A 113 -11.63 3.94 15.58
C SER A 113 -10.21 4.31 15.15
N VAL A 114 -9.79 3.75 14.03
CA VAL A 114 -8.54 4.10 13.35
C VAL A 114 -8.86 4.91 12.11
N TRP A 115 -9.74 4.38 11.26
CA TRP A 115 -10.00 4.98 9.96
C TRP A 115 -11.00 6.14 10.03
N ASN A 116 -10.75 7.16 9.23
CA ASN A 116 -11.68 8.27 9.07
C ASN A 116 -12.73 7.98 7.98
N ASN A 117 -14.00 7.92 8.36
CA ASN A 117 -15.15 7.68 7.47
C ASN A 117 -15.22 8.65 6.27
N GLY A 118 -14.79 9.91 6.46
CA GLY A 118 -14.81 10.95 5.43
C GLY A 118 -13.63 10.93 4.46
N GLY A 119 -12.68 10.00 4.64
CA GLY A 119 -11.46 9.94 3.84
C GLY A 119 -10.24 9.56 4.69
N ASP A 120 -9.56 8.47 4.32
CA ASP A 120 -8.30 8.03 4.92
C ASP A 120 -7.42 7.27 3.91
N VAL A 121 -6.16 7.05 4.26
CA VAL A 121 -5.21 6.24 3.48
C VAL A 121 -4.68 5.10 4.32
N ALA A 122 -5.08 3.89 3.96
CA ALA A 122 -4.48 2.66 4.47
C ALA A 122 -3.18 2.36 3.72
N THR A 123 -2.07 2.16 4.44
CA THR A 123 -0.75 1.83 3.87
C THR A 123 -0.24 0.52 4.44
N LEU A 124 0.04 -0.44 3.55
CA LEU A 124 0.66 -1.73 3.86
C LEU A 124 2.15 -1.69 3.52
N LYS A 125 3.00 -2.00 4.50
CA LYS A 125 4.45 -2.09 4.34
C LYS A 125 4.97 -3.47 4.67
N ASP A 126 6.02 -3.87 3.97
CA ASP A 126 6.73 -5.11 4.29
C ASP A 126 7.54 -4.97 5.60
N ALA A 127 8.11 -6.09 6.07
CA ALA A 127 8.92 -6.13 7.28
C ALA A 127 10.21 -5.28 7.22
N SER A 128 10.62 -4.81 6.04
CA SER A 128 11.74 -3.88 5.86
C SER A 128 11.29 -2.41 5.80
N GLY A 129 9.97 -2.16 5.89
CA GLY A 129 9.37 -0.83 5.82
C GLY A 129 9.11 -0.32 4.41
N ASN A 130 9.27 -1.14 3.37
CA ASN A 130 8.94 -0.73 2.01
C ASN A 130 7.42 -0.74 1.83
N ILE A 131 6.87 0.28 1.18
CA ILE A 131 5.45 0.32 0.84
C ILE A 131 5.17 -0.74 -0.22
N VAL A 132 4.24 -1.64 0.09
CA VAL A 132 3.77 -2.68 -0.82
C VAL A 132 2.46 -2.25 -1.48
N SER A 133 1.55 -1.63 -0.73
CA SER A 133 0.25 -1.20 -1.23
C SER A 133 -0.28 -0.02 -0.41
N SER A 134 -1.01 0.88 -1.05
CA SER A 134 -1.79 1.91 -0.37
C SER A 134 -3.19 1.97 -0.99
N TYR A 135 -4.19 2.30 -0.17
CA TYR A 135 -5.57 2.50 -0.59
C TYR A 135 -6.10 3.77 0.06
N SER A 136 -6.53 4.72 -0.76
CA SER A 136 -7.24 5.91 -0.31
C SER A 136 -8.73 5.70 -0.49
N GLY A 137 -9.51 5.81 0.59
CA GLY A 137 -10.95 5.53 0.59
C GLY A 137 -11.71 6.41 1.56
N GLY A 138 -13.02 6.43 1.46
CA GLY A 138 -13.93 7.25 2.27
C GLY A 138 -15.30 7.28 1.59
N ALA A 139 -16.37 7.56 2.34
CA ALA A 139 -17.66 7.78 1.70
C ALA A 139 -17.59 9.06 0.87
N GLU A 140 -17.74 8.96 -0.47
CA GLU A 140 -18.44 10.05 -1.15
C GLU A 140 -19.86 10.01 -0.57
N GLU A 141 -20.17 10.97 0.30
CA GLU A 141 -21.55 11.20 0.71
C GLU A 141 -22.32 11.69 -0.52
N ASP A 142 -23.02 10.77 -1.19
CA ASP A 142 -24.05 11.07 -2.18
C ASP A 142 -25.34 11.59 -1.52
#